data_AF-A0AAD9YJA8-F1
#
_entry.id   AF-A0AAD9YJA8-F1
#
_cell.length_a   1.000
_cell.length_b   1.000
_cell.length_c   1.000
_cell.angle_alpha   90.00
_cell.angle_beta   90.00
_cell.angle_gamma   90.00
#
_symmetry.space_group_name_H-M   'P 1'
#
loop_
_entity.id
_entity.type
_entity.pdbx_description
1 polymer ?
#
loop_
_entity_poly.entity_id
_entity_poly.type
_entity_poly.pdbx_seq_one_letter_code
_entity_poly.pdbx_strand_id
1 'polypeptide(L)'
;MVESKCIEVDHAQSSTTQSSPKMNNEQWQALIALHRTLLHEHHDFFLASQHPSASPALRRLASKGIHSFLELLRHRLTASLEHMLNFIYLAYSMMALLCETVPTFEDTWIKCLGDLGRYRMAIEDDDLKDREVWTSVSRHWYSKASDKAPTTGRLYHHLAILARPNALQQLFYYSKSLCVPIPFLSARESIMTLFEPHLNGSPTRLQEMDAAFFIDSLDNHIGRTTRRWMESGYHIGVALGCSLLEYGSESNVIMRIIKSGARADEPDTAMQGVEAAAPSQKFLDALDFACRTHDVVFGRFGDPNVIPYLHVTLSFLYHLTKFPAAMAHIESKIPWKLISLMLNTLIGTCTRFDKIENEAFPRNEKESPRPLPDDFAQRGLLWVEKYYPADWFTAAKIDDEEKYFELASMMEERQGRCLWLGNRLASSSAWLTYDKTLRQFSVAPRYAIEIANLPTDLYTGSDAPIQPDGGVARNGADVDMRDA
;
A
#
# COMPACT_ATOMS: atom_id res chain seq x y z
N MET A 1 -39.71 -22.42 4.20
CA MET A 1 -40.30 -23.09 5.38
C MET A 1 -39.32 -23.11 6.56
N VAL A 2 -38.09 -23.60 6.39
CA VAL A 2 -37.06 -23.55 7.46
C VAL A 2 -36.63 -22.12 7.79
N GLU A 3 -36.39 -21.28 6.77
CA GLU A 3 -36.01 -19.86 6.97
C GLU A 3 -37.03 -19.08 7.78
N SER A 4 -38.32 -19.17 7.43
CA SER A 4 -39.42 -18.54 8.15
C SER A 4 -39.48 -19.01 9.61
N LYS A 5 -39.23 -20.30 9.86
CA LYS A 5 -39.19 -20.87 11.21
C LYS A 5 -37.99 -20.34 12.01
N CYS A 6 -36.82 -20.17 11.39
CA CYS A 6 -35.67 -19.50 12.02
C CYS A 6 -36.00 -18.05 12.37
N ILE A 7 -36.61 -17.30 11.44
CA ILE A 7 -37.03 -15.91 11.65
C ILE A 7 -37.98 -15.82 12.84
N GLU A 8 -39.00 -16.66 12.90
CA GLU A 8 -40.00 -16.69 13.96
C GLU A 8 -39.39 -16.99 15.34
N VAL A 9 -38.60 -18.07 15.45
CA VAL A 9 -38.01 -18.50 16.73
C VAL A 9 -37.03 -17.47 17.28
N ASP A 10 -36.23 -16.84 16.43
CA ASP A 10 -35.26 -15.83 16.86
C ASP A 10 -35.93 -14.47 17.17
N HIS A 11 -37.00 -14.08 16.46
CA HIS A 11 -37.77 -12.89 16.82
C HIS A 11 -38.37 -13.05 18.21
N ALA A 12 -38.95 -14.23 18.50
CA ALA A 12 -39.46 -14.54 19.82
C ALA A 12 -38.38 -14.39 20.91
N GLN A 13 -37.15 -14.83 20.65
CA GLN A 13 -36.02 -14.65 21.57
C GLN A 13 -35.62 -13.18 21.75
N SER A 14 -35.53 -12.41 20.67
CA SER A 14 -35.15 -10.99 20.75
C SER A 14 -36.17 -10.12 21.50
N SER A 15 -37.45 -10.52 21.48
CA SER A 15 -38.56 -9.86 22.19
C SER A 15 -38.71 -10.27 23.66
N THR A 16 -37.86 -11.16 24.15
CA THR A 16 -37.96 -11.72 25.50
C THR A 16 -37.39 -10.74 26.53
N THR A 17 -38.25 -10.00 27.24
CA THR A 17 -37.87 -9.06 28.32
C THR A 17 -37.20 -9.80 29.50
N GLN A 18 -36.38 -9.08 30.30
CA GLN A 18 -35.58 -9.60 31.45
C GLN A 18 -36.32 -10.49 32.46
N SER A 19 -37.65 -10.51 32.45
CA SER A 19 -38.53 -11.30 33.32
C SER A 19 -38.87 -12.70 32.82
N SER A 20 -38.39 -13.09 31.64
CA SER A 20 -38.70 -14.41 31.04
C SER A 20 -37.56 -15.40 31.31
N PRO A 21 -37.83 -16.70 31.49
CA PRO A 21 -36.78 -17.68 31.78
C PRO A 21 -35.77 -17.72 30.63
N LYS A 22 -34.48 -17.56 30.96
CA LYS A 22 -33.38 -17.78 30.00
C LYS A 22 -33.55 -19.17 29.40
N MET A 23 -33.42 -19.27 28.07
CA MET A 23 -33.52 -20.54 27.35
C MET A 23 -32.64 -21.60 28.00
N ASN A 24 -33.19 -22.80 28.14
CA ASN A 24 -32.43 -23.95 28.63
C ASN A 24 -31.53 -24.51 27.52
N ASN A 25 -30.62 -25.41 27.89
CA ASN A 25 -29.63 -25.97 26.95
C ASN A 25 -30.28 -26.70 25.76
N GLU A 26 -31.38 -27.44 25.99
CA GLU A 26 -32.09 -28.18 24.94
C GLU A 26 -32.71 -27.25 23.89
N GLN A 27 -33.31 -26.14 24.34
CA GLN A 27 -33.89 -25.13 23.45
C GLN A 27 -32.81 -24.46 22.59
N TRP A 28 -31.63 -24.23 23.16
CA TRP A 28 -30.50 -23.70 22.41
C TRP A 28 -29.94 -24.72 21.40
N GLN A 29 -29.82 -25.99 21.77
CA GLN A 29 -29.40 -27.04 20.85
C GLN A 29 -30.38 -27.19 19.67
N ALA A 30 -31.68 -27.11 19.95
CA ALA A 30 -32.71 -27.12 18.90
C ALA A 30 -32.58 -25.91 17.96
N LEU A 31 -32.24 -24.74 18.49
CA LEU A 31 -31.98 -23.55 17.69
C LEU A 31 -30.75 -23.71 16.80
N ILE A 32 -29.63 -24.20 17.35
CA ILE A 32 -28.41 -24.48 16.59
C ILE A 32 -28.72 -25.48 15.46
N ALA A 33 -29.45 -26.56 15.76
CA ALA A 33 -29.83 -27.55 14.77
C ALA A 33 -30.67 -26.92 13.64
N LEU A 34 -31.58 -26.00 13.99
CA LEU A 34 -32.40 -25.28 13.04
C LEU A 34 -31.57 -24.35 12.14
N HIS A 35 -30.65 -23.56 12.70
CA HIS A 35 -29.72 -22.73 11.91
C HIS A 35 -28.82 -23.60 11.03
N ARG A 36 -28.34 -24.74 11.53
CA ARG A 36 -27.55 -25.70 10.74
C ARG A 36 -28.31 -26.23 9.54
N THR A 37 -29.55 -26.69 9.73
CA THR A 37 -30.39 -27.11 8.61
C THR A 37 -30.57 -25.98 7.61
N LEU A 38 -30.82 -24.75 8.07
CA LEU A 38 -30.99 -23.62 7.18
C LEU A 38 -29.74 -23.33 6.34
N LEU A 39 -28.56 -23.37 6.94
CA LEU A 39 -27.30 -23.14 6.23
C LEU A 39 -27.03 -24.24 5.20
N HIS A 40 -27.34 -25.51 5.51
CA HIS A 40 -27.25 -26.61 4.55
C HIS A 40 -28.21 -26.44 3.37
N GLU A 41 -29.47 -26.05 3.61
CA GLU A 41 -30.44 -25.78 2.55
C GLU A 41 -29.97 -24.65 1.61
N HIS A 42 -29.37 -23.60 2.16
CA HIS A 42 -28.78 -22.53 1.35
C HIS A 42 -27.57 -23.02 0.55
N HIS A 43 -26.71 -23.85 1.14
CA HIS A 43 -25.61 -24.47 0.43
C HIS A 43 -26.11 -25.28 -0.77
N ASP A 44 -27.08 -26.16 -0.56
CA ASP A 44 -27.63 -27.02 -1.60
C ASP A 44 -28.34 -26.19 -2.68
N PHE A 45 -29.04 -25.13 -2.28
CA PHE A 45 -29.62 -24.16 -3.21
C PHE A 45 -28.55 -23.48 -4.09
N PHE A 46 -27.46 -22.97 -3.49
CA PHE A 46 -26.40 -22.32 -4.26
C PHE A 46 -25.71 -23.31 -5.20
N LEU A 47 -25.44 -24.52 -4.74
CA LEU A 47 -24.84 -25.58 -5.55
C LEU A 47 -25.74 -25.95 -6.74
N ALA A 48 -27.03 -26.20 -6.49
CA ALA A 48 -28.00 -26.51 -7.53
C ALA A 48 -28.17 -25.35 -8.52
N SER A 49 -28.13 -24.11 -8.04
CA SER A 49 -28.28 -22.92 -8.88
C SER A 49 -27.13 -22.72 -9.87
N GLN A 50 -25.93 -23.22 -9.55
CA GLN A 50 -24.76 -23.13 -10.41
C GLN A 50 -24.49 -24.39 -11.23
N HIS A 51 -25.35 -25.41 -11.11
CA HIS A 51 -25.24 -26.62 -11.95
C HIS A 51 -25.30 -26.25 -13.45
N PRO A 52 -24.56 -26.95 -14.34
CA PRO A 52 -24.60 -26.69 -15.78
C PRO A 52 -26.02 -26.66 -16.37
N SER A 53 -26.91 -27.53 -15.87
CA SER A 53 -28.32 -27.62 -16.27
C SER A 53 -29.25 -26.58 -15.62
N ALA A 54 -28.76 -25.71 -14.73
CA ALA A 54 -29.58 -24.72 -14.04
C ALA A 54 -30.10 -23.64 -15.01
N SER A 55 -31.36 -23.25 -14.86
CA SER A 55 -31.97 -22.21 -15.69
C SER A 55 -31.39 -20.81 -15.39
N PRO A 56 -31.41 -19.87 -16.35
CA PRO A 56 -31.00 -18.49 -16.10
C PRO A 56 -31.80 -17.81 -14.97
N ALA A 57 -33.07 -18.20 -14.78
CA ALA A 57 -33.90 -17.70 -13.70
C ALA A 57 -33.39 -18.16 -12.33
N LEU A 58 -32.99 -19.44 -12.20
CA LEU A 58 -32.44 -19.99 -10.97
C LEU A 58 -31.08 -19.36 -10.63
N ARG A 59 -30.21 -19.14 -11.63
CA ARG A 59 -28.94 -18.41 -11.45
C ARG A 59 -29.16 -16.97 -10.95
N ARG A 60 -30.14 -16.24 -11.50
CA ARG A 60 -30.51 -14.89 -11.04
C ARG A 60 -31.09 -14.89 -9.62
N LEU A 61 -31.85 -15.93 -9.27
CA LEU A 61 -32.39 -16.09 -7.93
C LEU A 61 -31.27 -16.28 -6.90
N ALA A 62 -30.22 -17.03 -7.24
CA ALA A 62 -29.05 -17.19 -6.39
C ALA A 62 -28.37 -15.84 -6.05
N SER A 63 -28.20 -14.95 -7.03
CA SER A 63 -27.65 -13.61 -6.78
C SER A 63 -28.47 -12.81 -5.76
N LYS A 64 -29.80 -13.00 -5.73
CA LYS A 64 -30.68 -12.39 -4.72
C LYS A 64 -30.62 -13.12 -3.37
N GLY A 65 -30.56 -14.46 -3.41
CA GLY A 65 -30.47 -15.31 -2.23
C GLY A 65 -29.23 -15.05 -1.37
N ILE A 66 -28.12 -14.62 -1.99
CA ILE A 66 -26.92 -14.20 -1.27
C ILE A 66 -27.21 -13.10 -0.25
N HIS A 67 -27.98 -12.09 -0.62
CA HIS A 67 -28.24 -10.96 0.27
C HIS A 67 -29.05 -11.40 1.50
N SER A 68 -30.14 -12.17 1.29
CA SER A 68 -30.94 -12.74 2.39
C SER A 68 -30.08 -13.60 3.32
N PHE A 69 -29.23 -14.44 2.74
CA PHE A 69 -28.33 -15.30 3.48
C PHE A 69 -27.32 -14.52 4.33
N LEU A 70 -26.70 -13.46 3.76
CA LEU A 70 -25.75 -12.61 4.49
C LEU A 70 -26.44 -11.77 5.57
N GLU A 71 -27.63 -11.24 5.29
CA GLU A 71 -28.43 -10.54 6.30
C GLU A 71 -28.78 -11.48 7.46
N LEU A 72 -29.10 -12.73 7.16
CA LEU A 72 -29.34 -13.73 8.18
C LEU A 72 -28.08 -13.95 9.04
N LEU A 73 -26.91 -14.14 8.44
CA LEU A 73 -25.67 -14.26 9.21
C LEU A 73 -25.38 -13.02 10.08
N ARG A 74 -25.77 -11.83 9.63
CA ARG A 74 -25.51 -10.56 10.33
C ARG A 74 -26.39 -10.33 11.57
N HIS A 75 -27.67 -10.70 11.51
CA HIS A 75 -28.64 -10.37 12.57
C HIS A 75 -28.73 -11.44 13.68
N ARG A 76 -27.98 -12.55 13.58
CA ARG A 76 -28.16 -13.74 14.42
C ARG A 76 -27.04 -13.96 15.45
N LEU A 77 -26.58 -12.89 16.09
CA LEU A 77 -25.68 -13.00 17.24
C LEU A 77 -26.52 -13.15 18.51
N THR A 78 -26.40 -14.29 19.17
CA THR A 78 -27.15 -14.64 20.39
C THR A 78 -26.54 -13.96 21.62
N ALA A 79 -27.32 -13.78 22.69
CA ALA A 79 -26.84 -13.21 23.95
C ALA A 79 -25.88 -14.14 24.73
N SER A 80 -25.64 -15.36 24.25
CA SER A 80 -24.79 -16.35 24.91
C SER A 80 -23.52 -16.59 24.10
N LEU A 81 -22.36 -16.46 24.76
CA LEU A 81 -21.03 -16.59 24.18
C LEU A 81 -20.82 -17.93 23.47
N GLU A 82 -21.15 -19.05 24.13
CA GLU A 82 -20.99 -20.41 23.57
C GLU A 82 -21.80 -20.60 22.28
N HIS A 83 -23.01 -20.07 22.24
CA HIS A 83 -23.88 -20.15 21.06
C HIS A 83 -23.38 -19.28 19.92
N MET A 84 -22.88 -18.08 20.25
CA MET A 84 -22.25 -17.18 19.29
C MET A 84 -21.04 -17.84 18.63
N LEU A 85 -20.19 -18.50 19.42
CA LEU A 85 -19.05 -19.26 18.92
C LEU A 85 -19.50 -20.38 17.99
N ASN A 86 -20.41 -21.26 18.44
CA ASN A 86 -20.94 -22.36 17.62
C ASN A 86 -21.52 -21.89 16.29
N PHE A 87 -22.27 -20.79 16.29
CA PHE A 87 -22.82 -20.20 15.07
C PHE A 87 -21.72 -19.69 14.14
N ILE A 88 -20.70 -19.00 14.65
CA ILE A 88 -19.60 -18.49 13.83
C ILE A 88 -18.78 -19.61 13.21
N TYR A 89 -18.45 -20.67 13.97
CA TYR A 89 -17.75 -21.85 13.43
C TYR A 89 -18.57 -22.51 12.32
N LEU A 90 -19.86 -22.72 12.54
CA LEU A 90 -20.76 -23.32 11.56
C LEU A 90 -20.89 -22.45 10.29
N ALA A 91 -21.09 -21.14 10.45
CA ALA A 91 -21.15 -20.20 9.34
C ALA A 91 -19.82 -20.18 8.57
N TYR A 92 -18.69 -20.19 9.27
CA TYR A 92 -17.36 -20.21 8.65
C TYR A 92 -17.15 -21.48 7.83
N SER A 93 -17.44 -22.67 8.38
CA SER A 93 -17.34 -23.94 7.65
C SER A 93 -18.22 -23.96 6.40
N MET A 94 -19.44 -23.43 6.48
CA MET A 94 -20.34 -23.34 5.32
C MET A 94 -19.83 -22.36 4.26
N MET A 95 -19.29 -21.21 4.68
CA MET A 95 -18.71 -20.23 3.75
C MET A 95 -17.44 -20.75 3.08
N ALA A 96 -16.60 -21.48 3.82
CA ALA A 96 -15.40 -22.11 3.27
C ALA A 96 -15.79 -23.17 2.23
N LEU A 97 -16.78 -24.01 2.54
CA LEU A 97 -17.31 -25.00 1.59
C LEU A 97 -17.89 -24.34 0.33
N LEU A 98 -18.71 -23.29 0.47
CA LEU A 98 -19.24 -22.53 -0.67
C LEU A 98 -18.15 -21.84 -1.49
N CYS A 99 -17.07 -21.40 -0.85
CA CYS A 99 -15.92 -20.82 -1.54
C CYS A 99 -15.23 -21.85 -2.46
N GLU A 100 -15.22 -23.12 -2.07
CA GLU A 100 -14.64 -24.21 -2.85
C GLU A 100 -15.62 -24.76 -3.91
N THR A 101 -16.89 -24.91 -3.56
CA THR A 101 -17.89 -25.60 -4.42
C THR A 101 -18.65 -24.66 -5.34
N VAL A 102 -18.73 -23.36 -5.01
CA VAL A 102 -19.50 -22.35 -5.75
C VAL A 102 -18.65 -21.09 -6.03
N PRO A 103 -17.61 -21.20 -6.89
CA PRO A 103 -16.64 -20.11 -7.12
C PRO A 103 -17.24 -18.89 -7.83
N THR A 104 -18.44 -18.99 -8.41
CA THR A 104 -19.14 -17.86 -9.07
C THR A 104 -19.32 -16.65 -8.15
N PHE A 105 -19.38 -16.87 -6.83
CA PHE A 105 -19.53 -15.81 -5.83
C PHE A 105 -18.31 -15.70 -4.89
N GLU A 106 -17.15 -16.20 -5.32
CA GLU A 106 -15.92 -16.27 -4.52
C GLU A 106 -15.59 -14.92 -3.85
N ASP A 107 -15.72 -13.80 -4.57
CA ASP A 107 -15.42 -12.46 -4.04
C ASP A 107 -16.32 -12.06 -2.86
N THR A 108 -17.54 -12.60 -2.82
CA THR A 108 -18.47 -12.42 -1.70
C THR A 108 -18.08 -13.34 -0.54
N TRP A 109 -17.81 -14.61 -0.83
CA TRP A 109 -17.43 -15.62 0.17
C TRP A 109 -16.15 -15.25 0.91
N ILE A 110 -15.12 -14.83 0.19
CA ILE A 110 -13.84 -14.37 0.76
C ILE A 110 -14.08 -13.23 1.77
N LYS A 111 -14.90 -12.22 1.42
CA LYS A 111 -15.19 -11.10 2.32
C LYS A 111 -15.92 -11.57 3.57
N CYS A 112 -16.88 -12.49 3.41
CA CYS A 112 -17.64 -13.06 4.53
C CYS A 112 -16.77 -13.89 5.46
N LEU A 113 -15.84 -14.68 4.92
CA LEU A 113 -14.86 -15.43 5.69
C LEU A 113 -13.93 -14.50 6.48
N GLY A 114 -13.51 -13.38 5.88
CA GLY A 114 -12.78 -12.32 6.57
C GLY A 114 -13.55 -11.70 7.72
N ASP A 115 -14.83 -11.35 7.50
CA ASP A 115 -15.73 -10.78 8.52
C ASP A 115 -16.00 -11.79 9.66
N LEU A 116 -16.30 -13.06 9.34
CA LEU A 116 -16.52 -14.12 10.34
C LEU A 116 -15.28 -14.37 11.18
N GLY A 117 -14.09 -14.42 10.56
CA GLY A 117 -12.83 -14.55 11.30
C GLY A 117 -12.58 -13.35 12.22
N ARG A 118 -12.90 -12.14 11.76
CA ARG A 118 -12.79 -10.92 12.57
C ARG A 118 -13.77 -10.92 13.75
N TYR A 119 -15.01 -11.38 13.55
CA TYR A 119 -15.97 -11.52 14.66
C TYR A 119 -15.48 -12.54 15.68
N ARG A 120 -15.01 -13.71 15.23
CA ARG A 120 -14.46 -14.74 16.12
C ARG A 120 -13.26 -14.25 16.93
N MET A 121 -12.37 -13.47 16.30
CA MET A 121 -11.25 -12.79 16.96
C MET A 121 -11.73 -11.77 18.00
N ALA A 122 -12.76 -10.99 17.69
CA ALA A 122 -13.26 -9.92 18.56
C ALA A 122 -14.01 -10.43 19.80
N ILE A 123 -14.58 -11.64 19.71
CA ILE A 123 -15.29 -12.31 20.81
C ILE A 123 -14.32 -13.01 21.77
N GLU A 124 -13.11 -13.31 21.32
CA GLU A 124 -12.09 -13.96 22.15
C GLU A 124 -11.39 -12.94 23.05
N ASP A 125 -11.76 -12.95 24.33
CA ASP A 125 -11.20 -12.05 25.35
C ASP A 125 -10.06 -12.70 26.15
N ASP A 126 -10.11 -14.02 26.39
CA ASP A 126 -9.22 -14.70 27.33
C ASP A 126 -8.11 -15.53 26.65
N ASP A 127 -8.39 -16.17 25.50
CA ASP A 127 -7.39 -16.99 24.79
C ASP A 127 -6.63 -16.19 23.71
N LEU A 128 -5.45 -15.69 24.09
CA LEU A 128 -4.56 -14.95 23.18
C LEU A 128 -4.13 -15.76 21.94
N LYS A 129 -4.01 -17.09 22.05
CA LYS A 129 -3.58 -17.95 20.95
C LYS A 129 -4.71 -18.11 19.94
N ASP A 130 -5.91 -18.38 20.40
CA ASP A 130 -7.09 -18.46 19.52
C ASP A 130 -7.36 -17.11 18.85
N ARG A 131 -7.18 -16.01 19.59
CA ARG A 131 -7.27 -14.66 19.01
C ARG A 131 -6.25 -14.44 17.90
N GLU A 132 -5.00 -14.87 18.08
CA GLU A 132 -3.95 -14.77 17.06
C GLU A 132 -4.25 -15.64 15.83
N VAL A 133 -4.74 -16.86 16.02
CA VAL A 133 -5.18 -17.75 14.94
C VAL A 133 -6.26 -17.09 14.11
N TRP A 134 -7.31 -16.56 14.74
CA TRP A 134 -8.42 -15.92 14.04
C TRP A 134 -8.07 -14.56 13.43
N THR A 135 -7.12 -13.84 14.03
CA THR A 135 -6.49 -12.67 13.41
C THR A 135 -5.83 -13.06 12.09
N SER A 136 -5.07 -14.16 12.09
CA SER A 136 -4.34 -14.64 10.91
C SER A 136 -5.29 -15.17 9.82
N VAL A 137 -6.33 -15.92 10.20
CA VAL A 137 -7.41 -16.35 9.30
C VAL A 137 -8.10 -15.15 8.65
N SER A 138 -8.51 -14.16 9.44
CA SER A 138 -9.17 -12.97 8.92
C SER A 138 -8.25 -12.17 8.00
N ARG A 139 -6.97 -12.02 8.37
CA ARG A 139 -5.95 -11.35 7.56
C ARG A 139 -5.76 -12.04 6.21
N HIS A 140 -5.64 -13.37 6.18
CA HIS A 140 -5.53 -14.12 4.93
C HIS A 140 -6.70 -13.83 3.99
N TRP A 141 -7.94 -13.91 4.47
CA TRP A 141 -9.12 -13.65 3.64
C TRP A 141 -9.20 -12.21 3.16
N TYR A 142 -8.89 -11.21 3.99
CA TYR A 142 -8.87 -9.82 3.53
C TYR A 142 -7.71 -9.50 2.60
N SER A 143 -6.54 -10.12 2.77
CA SER A 143 -5.42 -10.04 1.81
C SER A 143 -5.87 -10.54 0.45
N LYS A 144 -6.39 -11.76 0.37
CA LYS A 144 -6.96 -12.35 -0.85
C LYS A 144 -8.07 -11.48 -1.45
N ALA A 145 -8.96 -10.92 -0.63
CA ALA A 145 -10.00 -10.00 -1.09
C ALA A 145 -9.41 -8.74 -1.73
N SER A 146 -8.39 -8.17 -1.09
CA SER A 146 -7.74 -6.93 -1.54
C SER A 146 -6.95 -7.14 -2.83
N ASP A 147 -6.44 -8.34 -3.09
CA ASP A 147 -5.80 -8.65 -4.37
C ASP A 147 -6.77 -8.77 -5.53
N LYS A 148 -8.01 -9.17 -5.24
CA LYS A 148 -9.07 -9.19 -6.25
C LYS A 148 -9.70 -7.83 -6.47
N ALA A 149 -9.84 -7.04 -5.41
CA ALA A 149 -10.45 -5.72 -5.43
C ALA A 149 -9.51 -4.64 -4.85
N PRO A 150 -8.34 -4.39 -5.48
CA PRO A 150 -7.30 -3.52 -4.91
C PRO A 150 -7.71 -2.05 -4.81
N THR A 151 -8.80 -1.66 -5.44
CA THR A 151 -9.33 -0.29 -5.38
C THR A 151 -10.29 -0.05 -4.22
N THR A 152 -10.60 -1.09 -3.41
CA THR A 152 -11.63 -1.03 -2.37
C THR A 152 -11.05 -0.74 -0.98
N GLY A 153 -11.25 0.48 -0.50
CA GLY A 153 -10.70 1.00 0.75
C GLY A 153 -11.12 0.22 2.00
N ARG A 154 -12.35 -0.31 2.02
CA ARG A 154 -12.89 -1.06 3.18
C ARG A 154 -12.02 -2.28 3.53
N LEU A 155 -11.42 -2.92 2.52
CA LEU A 155 -10.58 -4.11 2.73
C LEU A 155 -9.29 -3.72 3.47
N TYR A 156 -8.65 -2.62 3.08
CA TYR A 156 -7.47 -2.09 3.77
C TYR A 156 -7.80 -1.56 5.16
N HIS A 157 -8.99 -0.99 5.40
CA HIS A 157 -9.42 -0.61 6.75
C HIS A 157 -9.46 -1.82 7.70
N HIS A 158 -9.99 -2.95 7.24
CA HIS A 158 -10.00 -4.17 8.04
C HIS A 158 -8.59 -4.76 8.23
N LEU A 159 -7.74 -4.74 7.20
CA LEU A 159 -6.33 -5.12 7.33
C LEU A 159 -5.59 -4.23 8.34
N ALA A 160 -5.92 -2.93 8.43
CA ALA A 160 -5.38 -2.05 9.45
C ALA A 160 -5.77 -2.53 10.85
N ILE A 161 -7.05 -2.82 11.11
CA ILE A 161 -7.48 -3.35 12.43
C ILE A 161 -6.71 -4.62 12.81
N LEU A 162 -6.48 -5.51 11.84
CA LEU A 162 -5.78 -6.79 12.01
C LEU A 162 -4.25 -6.66 12.07
N ALA A 163 -3.69 -5.49 11.80
CA ALA A 163 -2.26 -5.23 11.87
C ALA A 163 -1.78 -4.92 13.30
N ARG A 164 -2.68 -4.87 14.29
CA ARG A 164 -2.29 -4.69 15.70
C ARG A 164 -1.35 -5.81 16.17
N PRO A 165 -0.32 -5.49 16.98
CA PRO A 165 0.00 -4.17 17.55
C PRO A 165 0.92 -3.29 16.66
N ASN A 166 1.20 -3.65 15.40
CA ASN A 166 2.12 -2.93 14.53
C ASN A 166 1.52 -1.57 14.08
N ALA A 167 1.90 -0.48 14.76
CA ALA A 167 1.37 0.86 14.49
C ALA A 167 1.72 1.39 13.08
N LEU A 168 2.91 1.07 12.56
CA LEU A 168 3.31 1.51 11.22
C LEU A 168 2.50 0.80 10.14
N GLN A 169 2.28 -0.51 10.27
CA GLN A 169 1.46 -1.26 9.33
C GLN A 169 -0.02 -0.85 9.42
N GLN A 170 -0.53 -0.54 10.62
CA GLN A 170 -1.85 0.09 10.81
C GLN A 170 -1.93 1.43 10.05
N LEU A 171 -0.96 2.32 10.23
CA LEU A 171 -0.90 3.62 9.56
C LEU A 171 -0.89 3.46 8.03
N PHE A 172 -0.07 2.55 7.52
CA PHE A 172 -0.01 2.22 6.10
C PHE A 172 -1.38 1.79 5.55
N TYR A 173 -2.03 0.82 6.18
CA TYR A 173 -3.32 0.31 5.71
C TYR A 173 -4.45 1.32 5.84
N TYR A 174 -4.51 2.11 6.92
CA TYR A 174 -5.49 3.20 7.03
C TYR A 174 -5.25 4.29 5.98
N SER A 175 -3.99 4.65 5.72
CA SER A 175 -3.64 5.61 4.67
C SER A 175 -4.07 5.10 3.30
N LYS A 176 -3.76 3.83 2.99
CA LYS A 176 -4.17 3.17 1.76
C LYS A 176 -5.70 3.12 1.62
N SER A 177 -6.42 2.79 2.70
CA SER A 177 -7.89 2.78 2.75
C SER A 177 -8.55 4.09 2.28
N LEU A 178 -7.86 5.21 2.49
CA LEU A 178 -8.31 6.56 2.13
C LEU A 178 -7.83 7.03 0.74
N CYS A 179 -6.77 6.42 0.20
CA CYS A 179 -6.08 6.83 -1.03
C CYS A 179 -6.18 5.79 -2.16
N VAL A 180 -7.18 4.92 -2.12
CA VAL A 180 -7.59 4.09 -3.26
C VAL A 180 -8.83 4.68 -3.94
N PRO A 181 -9.14 4.31 -5.20
CA PRO A 181 -10.27 4.88 -5.95
C PRO A 181 -11.63 4.80 -5.27
N ILE A 182 -11.91 3.74 -4.49
CA ILE A 182 -13.14 3.60 -3.69
C ILE A 182 -12.76 3.73 -2.21
N PRO A 183 -12.60 4.96 -1.68
CA PRO A 183 -12.09 5.17 -0.33
C PRO A 183 -13.10 4.74 0.75
N PHE A 184 -12.61 4.34 1.92
CA PHE A 184 -13.45 4.09 3.08
C PHE A 184 -13.24 5.19 4.12
N LEU A 185 -14.10 6.21 4.08
CA LEU A 185 -13.90 7.47 4.81
C LEU A 185 -13.89 7.33 6.34
N SER A 186 -14.56 6.32 6.90
CA SER A 186 -14.50 6.04 8.35
C SER A 186 -13.09 5.68 8.83
N ALA A 187 -12.16 5.34 7.93
CA ALA A 187 -10.75 5.19 8.28
C ALA A 187 -10.13 6.48 8.84
N ARG A 188 -10.68 7.68 8.52
CA ARG A 188 -10.22 8.96 9.10
C ARG A 188 -10.41 9.04 10.61
N GLU A 189 -11.46 8.41 11.14
CA GLU A 189 -11.68 8.34 12.59
C GLU A 189 -10.82 7.23 13.19
N SER A 190 -10.75 6.07 12.52
CA SER A 190 -9.99 4.92 13.03
C SER A 190 -8.49 5.18 13.10
N ILE A 191 -7.91 5.93 12.16
CA ILE A 191 -6.49 6.28 12.16
C ILE A 191 -6.10 7.16 13.36
N MET A 192 -7.03 7.98 13.87
CA MET A 192 -6.78 8.86 15.02
C MET A 192 -6.50 8.09 16.29
N THR A 193 -7.04 6.88 16.44
CA THR A 193 -6.78 6.01 17.60
C THR A 193 -5.29 5.64 17.78
N LEU A 194 -4.48 5.76 16.71
CA LEU A 194 -3.02 5.58 16.79
C LEU A 194 -2.33 6.75 17.48
N PHE A 195 -2.92 7.95 17.39
CA PHE A 195 -2.36 9.20 17.87
C PHE A 195 -2.99 9.66 19.19
N GLU A 196 -4.23 9.26 19.50
CA GLU A 196 -4.95 9.60 20.74
C GLU A 196 -4.13 9.43 22.04
N PRO A 197 -3.36 8.34 22.26
CA PRO A 197 -2.53 8.21 23.46
C PRO A 197 -1.51 9.34 23.62
N HIS A 198 -1.02 9.88 22.50
CA HIS A 198 -0.04 10.95 22.46
C HIS A 198 -0.71 12.34 22.49
N LEU A 199 -1.87 12.49 21.85
CA LEU A 199 -2.61 13.76 21.79
C LEU A 199 -3.28 14.11 23.13
N ASN A 200 -3.73 13.12 23.89
CA ASN A 200 -4.46 13.32 25.15
C ASN A 200 -3.54 13.42 26.38
N GLY A 201 -2.21 13.56 26.18
CA GLY A 201 -1.25 13.79 27.27
C GLY A 201 -1.14 12.62 28.26
N SER A 202 -1.37 11.39 27.82
CA SER A 202 -1.20 10.23 28.71
C SER A 202 0.27 10.13 29.15
N PRO A 203 0.56 9.90 30.45
CA PRO A 203 1.91 9.90 30.99
C PRO A 203 2.62 8.59 30.65
N THR A 204 2.78 8.31 29.36
CA THR A 204 3.69 7.27 28.89
C THR A 204 5.07 7.90 28.85
N ARG A 205 6.05 7.28 29.51
CA ARG A 205 7.45 7.70 29.71
C ARG A 205 8.26 8.04 28.45
N LEU A 206 7.66 8.07 27.27
CA LEU A 206 8.29 8.44 26.02
C LEU A 206 8.19 9.96 25.90
N GLN A 207 9.36 10.60 25.87
CA GLN A 207 9.58 11.99 25.45
C GLN A 207 8.60 12.37 24.34
N GLU A 208 7.97 13.54 24.39
CA GLU A 208 7.03 14.00 23.36
C GLU A 208 7.61 13.71 21.96
N MET A 209 7.09 12.68 21.30
CA MET A 209 7.57 12.25 19.99
C MET A 209 6.97 13.18 18.95
N ASP A 210 7.62 14.31 18.72
CA ASP A 210 7.26 15.24 17.67
C ASP A 210 7.93 14.87 16.32
N ALA A 211 7.58 15.62 15.28
CA ALA A 211 8.13 15.42 13.95
C ALA A 211 9.66 15.59 13.92
N ALA A 212 10.23 16.47 14.74
CA ALA A 212 11.68 16.67 14.78
C ALA A 212 12.38 15.47 15.39
N PHE A 213 11.89 14.94 16.52
CA PHE A 213 12.42 13.74 17.14
C PHE A 213 12.41 12.53 16.19
N PHE A 214 11.32 12.35 15.42
CA PHE A 214 11.25 11.30 14.41
C PHE A 214 12.37 11.45 13.36
N ILE A 215 12.51 12.65 12.78
CA ILE A 215 13.52 12.93 11.75
C ILE A 215 14.94 12.72 12.28
N ASP A 216 15.25 13.24 13.47
CA ASP A 216 16.58 13.14 14.08
C ASP A 216 16.96 11.70 14.46
N SER A 217 15.96 10.86 14.75
CA SER A 217 16.16 9.45 15.10
C SER A 217 16.19 8.52 13.89
N LEU A 218 15.72 8.97 12.73
CA LEU A 218 15.42 8.13 11.57
C LEU A 218 16.68 7.46 11.00
N ASP A 219 17.77 8.22 10.78
CA ASP A 219 19.00 7.67 10.18
C ASP A 219 19.57 6.50 11.00
N ASN A 220 19.68 6.69 12.31
CA ASN A 220 20.14 5.69 13.25
C ASN A 220 19.18 4.48 13.33
N HIS A 221 17.87 4.72 13.23
CA HIS A 221 16.88 3.65 13.21
C HIS A 221 17.03 2.77 11.95
N ILE A 222 17.24 3.37 10.78
CA ILE A 222 17.50 2.64 9.52
C ILE A 222 18.77 1.79 9.67
N GLY A 223 19.85 2.39 10.16
CA GLY A 223 21.12 1.70 10.37
C GLY A 223 21.03 0.50 11.33
N ARG A 224 20.18 0.59 12.37
CA ARG A 224 19.97 -0.50 13.34
C ARG A 224 19.03 -1.60 12.84
N THR A 225 18.04 -1.25 12.03
CA THR A 225 17.01 -2.22 11.58
C THR A 225 17.39 -2.94 10.31
N THR A 226 18.29 -2.38 9.49
CA THR A 226 18.89 -3.01 8.29
C THR A 226 17.82 -3.58 7.35
N ARG A 227 17.84 -4.89 7.04
CA ARG A 227 16.89 -5.53 6.13
C ARG A 227 15.43 -5.39 6.56
N ARG A 228 15.16 -5.28 7.87
CA ARG A 228 13.79 -5.05 8.38
C ARG A 228 13.27 -3.65 8.02
N TRP A 229 14.16 -2.71 7.71
CA TRP A 229 13.77 -1.38 7.25
C TRP A 229 13.08 -1.44 5.89
N MET A 230 13.38 -2.41 5.02
CA MET A 230 12.81 -2.44 3.67
C MET A 230 11.28 -2.35 3.67
N GLU A 231 10.62 -3.16 4.52
CA GLU A 231 9.16 -3.12 4.71
C GLU A 231 8.69 -1.81 5.33
N SER A 232 9.36 -1.37 6.39
CA SER A 232 9.02 -0.12 7.06
C SER A 232 9.15 1.07 6.10
N GLY A 233 10.16 1.07 5.24
CA GLY A 233 10.47 2.09 4.26
C GLY A 233 9.36 2.23 3.24
N TYR A 234 8.97 1.16 2.53
CA TYR A 234 7.89 1.31 1.55
C TYR A 234 6.53 1.63 2.20
N HIS A 235 6.28 1.18 3.44
CA HIS A 235 5.09 1.59 4.20
C HIS A 235 5.08 3.10 4.52
N ILE A 236 6.22 3.64 4.99
CA ILE A 236 6.38 5.07 5.26
C ILE A 236 6.25 5.87 3.95
N GLY A 237 6.90 5.45 2.87
CA GLY A 237 6.81 6.11 1.57
C GLY A 237 5.37 6.20 1.06
N VAL A 238 4.58 5.12 1.18
CA VAL A 238 3.16 5.14 0.81
C VAL A 238 2.37 6.08 1.72
N ALA A 239 2.61 6.04 3.04
CA ALA A 239 1.91 6.91 3.99
C ALA A 239 2.21 8.40 3.74
N LEU A 240 3.45 8.75 3.40
CA LEU A 240 3.84 10.10 2.98
C LEU A 240 3.17 10.52 1.67
N GLY A 241 3.14 9.64 0.66
CA GLY A 241 2.38 9.90 -0.57
C GLY A 241 0.90 10.17 -0.28
N CYS A 242 0.30 9.42 0.64
CA CYS A 242 -1.07 9.64 1.08
C CYS A 242 -1.26 10.97 1.84
N SER A 243 -0.31 11.37 2.69
CA SER A 243 -0.41 12.63 3.45
C SER A 243 -0.31 13.86 2.55
N LEU A 244 0.52 13.81 1.49
CA LEU A 244 0.58 14.85 0.45
C LEU A 244 -0.75 15.03 -0.30
N LEU A 245 -1.58 13.98 -0.32
CA LEU A 245 -2.95 14.00 -0.85
C LEU A 245 -4.00 14.31 0.22
N GLU A 246 -3.59 14.70 1.44
CA GLU A 246 -4.44 14.84 2.64
C GLU A 246 -5.37 13.63 2.85
N TYR A 247 -4.81 12.44 2.60
CA TYR A 247 -5.53 11.18 2.63
C TYR A 247 -6.76 11.19 1.71
N GLY A 248 -6.60 11.66 0.47
CA GLY A 248 -7.67 11.72 -0.52
C GLY A 248 -8.70 12.82 -0.32
N SER A 249 -8.39 13.87 0.46
CA SER A 249 -9.31 14.97 0.70
C SER A 249 -9.67 15.71 -0.59
N GLU A 250 -10.94 16.06 -0.77
CA GLU A 250 -11.39 16.82 -1.95
C GLU A 250 -10.98 18.30 -1.88
N SER A 251 -10.59 18.78 -0.70
CA SER A 251 -10.02 20.12 -0.51
C SER A 251 -8.56 20.23 -0.93
N ASN A 252 -7.86 19.10 -1.06
CA ASN A 252 -6.43 19.10 -1.35
C ASN A 252 -6.17 19.53 -2.79
N VAL A 253 -5.21 20.44 -2.96
CA VAL A 253 -4.90 21.06 -4.26
C VAL A 253 -4.44 20.04 -5.30
N ILE A 254 -3.64 19.05 -4.91
CA ILE A 254 -3.19 17.96 -5.80
C ILE A 254 -4.35 17.03 -6.14
N MET A 255 -5.15 16.63 -5.16
CA MET A 255 -6.30 15.74 -5.36
C MET A 255 -7.34 16.32 -6.31
N ARG A 256 -7.61 17.63 -6.23
CA ARG A 256 -8.50 18.33 -7.17
C ARG A 256 -8.00 18.20 -8.61
N ILE A 257 -6.69 18.40 -8.81
CA ILE A 257 -6.06 18.31 -10.13
C ILE A 257 -6.13 16.86 -10.65
N ILE A 258 -5.76 15.87 -9.83
CA ILE A 258 -5.82 14.45 -10.20
C ILE A 258 -7.24 14.05 -10.60
N LYS A 259 -8.25 14.42 -9.78
CA LYS A 259 -9.67 14.09 -10.03
C LYS A 259 -10.26 14.82 -11.24
N SER A 260 -9.81 16.04 -11.53
CA SER A 260 -10.26 16.79 -12.70
C SER A 260 -9.82 16.18 -14.04
N GLY A 261 -8.84 15.27 -14.01
CA GLY A 261 -8.31 14.67 -15.23
C GLY A 261 -7.46 15.63 -16.07
N ALA A 262 -7.04 16.77 -15.51
CA ALA A 262 -6.18 17.76 -16.15
C ALA A 262 -4.74 17.24 -16.38
N ARG A 263 -4.62 16.24 -17.26
CA ARG A 263 -3.36 15.58 -17.60
C ARG A 263 -2.66 16.26 -18.77
N ALA A 264 -1.34 16.15 -18.82
CA ALA A 264 -0.52 16.69 -19.90
C ALA A 264 -0.82 16.06 -21.28
N ASP A 265 -1.32 14.82 -21.32
CA ASP A 265 -1.63 14.06 -22.53
C ASP A 265 -3.09 14.22 -23.03
N GLU A 266 -3.96 14.87 -22.26
CA GLU A 266 -5.38 15.10 -22.59
C GLU A 266 -5.76 16.58 -22.40
N PRO A 267 -5.29 17.49 -23.28
CA PRO A 267 -5.45 18.94 -23.11
C PRO A 267 -6.91 19.43 -23.25
N ASP A 268 -7.77 18.67 -23.95
CA ASP A 268 -9.18 19.04 -24.15
C ASP A 268 -10.01 18.98 -22.84
N THR A 269 -9.54 18.22 -21.84
CA THR A 269 -10.15 18.14 -20.50
C THR A 269 -9.73 19.31 -19.60
N ALA A 270 -8.68 20.05 -19.96
CA ALA A 270 -8.10 21.13 -19.16
C ALA A 270 -8.92 22.45 -19.17
N MET A 271 -10.04 22.51 -19.91
CA MET A 271 -10.90 23.71 -19.99
C MET A 271 -11.82 23.92 -18.78
N GLN A 272 -11.92 22.97 -17.84
CA GLN A 272 -12.57 23.25 -16.55
C GLN A 272 -11.54 23.85 -15.60
N GLY A 273 -11.55 25.18 -15.51
CA GLY A 273 -10.70 25.95 -14.61
C GLY A 273 -10.74 25.39 -13.19
N VAL A 274 -9.73 24.61 -12.82
CA VAL A 274 -9.40 24.40 -11.42
C VAL A 274 -8.89 25.75 -10.95
N GLU A 275 -9.78 26.55 -10.33
CA GLU A 275 -9.36 27.77 -9.63
C GLU A 275 -8.11 27.45 -8.82
N ALA A 276 -7.07 28.28 -8.98
CA ALA A 276 -5.81 28.16 -8.27
C ALA A 276 -6.07 28.35 -6.77
N ALA A 277 -6.48 27.28 -6.10
CA ALA A 277 -6.66 27.25 -4.67
C ALA A 277 -5.30 27.27 -4.01
N ALA A 278 -5.14 28.16 -3.02
CA ALA A 278 -3.93 28.16 -2.21
C ALA A 278 -3.81 26.81 -1.47
N PRO A 279 -2.59 26.26 -1.35
CA PRO A 279 -2.36 25.07 -0.53
C PRO A 279 -2.78 25.34 0.93
N SER A 280 -3.37 24.33 1.57
CA SER A 280 -3.72 24.40 2.98
C SER A 280 -2.46 24.36 3.85
N GLN A 281 -2.53 24.88 5.09
CA GLN A 281 -1.41 24.73 6.03
C GLN A 281 -1.09 23.25 6.32
N LYS A 282 -2.12 22.39 6.42
CA LYS A 282 -1.95 20.94 6.64
C LYS A 282 -1.15 20.30 5.52
N PHE A 283 -1.40 20.70 4.27
CA PHE A 283 -0.64 20.26 3.11
C PHE A 283 0.82 20.73 3.19
N LEU A 284 1.05 22.01 3.53
CA LEU A 284 2.40 22.56 3.66
C LEU A 284 3.20 21.87 4.77
N ASP A 285 2.58 21.58 5.92
CA ASP A 285 3.20 20.85 7.02
C ASP A 285 3.52 19.40 6.62
N ALA A 286 2.60 18.74 5.91
CA ALA A 286 2.82 17.39 5.39
C ALA A 286 3.95 17.35 4.35
N LEU A 287 4.04 18.38 3.49
CA LEU A 287 5.11 18.52 2.50
C LEU A 287 6.47 18.73 3.17
N ASP A 288 6.56 19.61 4.16
CA ASP A 288 7.79 19.82 4.93
C ASP A 288 8.25 18.52 5.60
N PHE A 289 7.35 17.83 6.28
CA PHE A 289 7.64 16.56 6.94
C PHE A 289 8.08 15.47 5.95
N ALA A 290 7.39 15.33 4.82
CA ALA A 290 7.74 14.37 3.78
C ALA A 290 9.13 14.65 3.20
N CYS A 291 9.44 15.90 2.87
CA CYS A 291 10.73 16.30 2.33
C CYS A 291 11.88 16.09 3.33
N ARG A 292 11.71 16.44 4.61
CA ARG A 292 12.71 16.15 5.65
C ARG A 292 12.94 14.65 5.82
N THR A 293 11.89 13.84 5.67
CA THR A 293 12.03 12.37 5.70
C THR A 293 12.78 11.88 4.45
N HIS A 294 12.48 12.43 3.28
CA HIS A 294 13.21 12.17 2.04
C HIS A 294 14.69 12.54 2.17
N ASP A 295 15.05 13.67 2.79
CA ASP A 295 16.43 14.10 2.97
C ASP A 295 17.26 13.06 3.73
N VAL A 296 16.72 12.55 4.85
CA VAL A 296 17.38 11.52 5.64
C VAL A 296 17.53 10.22 4.85
N VAL A 297 16.44 9.73 4.25
CA VAL A 297 16.46 8.43 3.57
C VAL A 297 17.33 8.47 2.32
N PHE A 298 17.28 9.56 1.54
CA PHE A 298 18.04 9.71 0.31
C PHE A 298 19.50 10.12 0.53
N GLY A 299 19.86 10.59 1.74
CA GLY A 299 21.25 10.78 2.15
C GLY A 299 22.00 9.46 2.41
N ARG A 300 21.31 8.32 2.50
CA ARG A 300 21.91 7.00 2.74
C ARG A 300 22.40 6.33 1.44
N PHE A 301 23.36 6.98 0.79
CA PHE A 301 23.92 6.52 -0.48
C PHE A 301 24.50 5.10 -0.37
N GLY A 302 24.17 4.24 -1.34
CA GLY A 302 24.65 2.84 -1.37
C GLY A 302 23.99 1.89 -0.36
N ASP A 303 23.10 2.35 0.52
CA ASP A 303 22.36 1.48 1.44
C ASP A 303 21.23 0.75 0.69
N PRO A 304 21.30 -0.58 0.52
CA PRO A 304 20.27 -1.31 -0.22
C PRO A 304 18.91 -1.32 0.49
N ASN A 305 18.87 -1.06 1.80
CA ASN A 305 17.64 -1.14 2.59
C ASN A 305 16.68 0.02 2.31
N VAL A 306 17.19 1.15 1.77
CA VAL A 306 16.36 2.32 1.45
C VAL A 306 15.80 2.30 0.01
N ILE A 307 16.21 1.33 -0.81
CA ILE A 307 15.79 1.23 -2.21
C ILE A 307 14.27 1.04 -2.38
N PRO A 308 13.55 0.22 -1.56
CA PRO A 308 12.09 0.13 -1.65
C PRO A 308 11.37 1.45 -1.37
N TYR A 309 11.89 2.26 -0.43
CA TYR A 309 11.38 3.60 -0.17
C TYR A 309 11.60 4.53 -1.38
N LEU A 310 12.79 4.47 -1.98
CA LEU A 310 13.10 5.20 -3.21
C LEU A 310 12.13 4.81 -4.32
N HIS A 311 11.88 3.52 -4.53
CA HIS A 311 10.97 3.04 -5.57
C HIS A 311 9.55 3.61 -5.42
N VAL A 312 8.95 3.50 -4.22
CA VAL A 312 7.61 4.06 -3.94
C VAL A 312 7.57 5.57 -4.13
N THR A 313 8.63 6.28 -3.73
CA THR A 313 8.67 7.74 -3.88
C THR A 313 8.78 8.15 -5.35
N LEU A 314 9.64 7.47 -6.11
CA LEU A 314 9.81 7.73 -7.54
C LEU A 314 8.55 7.41 -8.35
N SER A 315 7.78 6.38 -7.98
CA SER A 315 6.53 6.05 -8.68
C SER A 315 5.47 7.16 -8.46
N PHE A 316 5.39 7.71 -7.25
CA PHE A 316 4.51 8.84 -6.93
C PHE A 316 4.92 10.10 -7.70
N LEU A 317 6.22 10.44 -7.70
CA LEU A 317 6.74 11.57 -8.49
C LEU A 317 6.50 11.37 -9.99
N TYR A 318 6.69 10.15 -10.50
CA TYR A 318 6.44 9.82 -11.90
C TYR A 318 4.97 10.02 -12.26
N HIS A 319 4.04 9.63 -11.40
CA HIS A 319 2.62 9.92 -11.60
C HIS A 319 2.34 11.43 -11.69
N LEU A 320 2.94 12.22 -10.80
CA LEU A 320 2.76 13.68 -10.80
C LEU A 320 3.32 14.37 -12.04
N THR A 321 4.27 13.76 -12.76
CA THR A 321 4.70 14.30 -14.07
C THR A 321 3.57 14.39 -15.09
N LYS A 322 2.51 13.57 -14.93
CA LYS A 322 1.32 13.61 -15.79
C LYS A 322 0.41 14.79 -15.46
N PHE A 323 0.64 15.46 -14.33
CA PHE A 323 -0.14 16.60 -13.84
C PHE A 323 0.81 17.77 -13.48
N PRO A 324 1.32 18.53 -14.46
CA PRO A 324 2.32 19.59 -14.21
C PRO A 324 1.89 20.60 -13.14
N ALA A 325 0.61 20.96 -13.10
CA ALA A 325 0.05 21.85 -12.07
C ALA A 325 0.13 21.24 -10.65
N ALA A 326 -0.04 19.92 -10.52
CA ALA A 326 0.11 19.24 -9.24
C ALA A 326 1.59 19.14 -8.83
N MET A 327 2.47 18.81 -9.78
CA MET A 327 3.92 18.76 -9.54
C MET A 327 4.49 20.12 -9.10
N ALA A 328 3.98 21.22 -9.66
CA ALA A 328 4.37 22.58 -9.30
C ALA A 328 4.17 22.92 -7.81
N HIS A 329 3.25 22.24 -7.11
CA HIS A 329 3.03 22.45 -5.67
C HIS A 329 4.12 21.84 -4.79
N ILE A 330 4.91 20.89 -5.29
CA ILE A 330 5.90 20.15 -4.49
C ILE A 330 7.33 20.25 -5.03
N GLU A 331 7.51 20.49 -6.33
CA GLU A 331 8.80 20.33 -7.03
C GLU A 331 9.95 21.12 -6.42
N SER A 332 9.69 22.30 -5.85
CA SER A 332 10.70 23.15 -5.24
C SER A 332 11.26 22.60 -3.93
N LYS A 333 10.54 21.67 -3.29
CA LYS A 333 10.92 21.08 -2.00
C LYS A 333 11.45 19.65 -2.15
N ILE A 334 11.23 19.00 -3.30
CA ILE A 334 11.74 17.65 -3.53
C ILE A 334 13.28 17.68 -3.62
N PRO A 335 14.00 16.79 -2.91
CA PRO A 335 15.46 16.78 -2.91
C PRO A 335 16.04 16.11 -4.16
N TRP A 336 15.83 16.73 -5.33
CA TRP A 336 16.25 16.21 -6.64
C TRP A 336 17.73 15.86 -6.70
N LYS A 337 18.60 16.65 -6.05
CA LYS A 337 20.04 16.37 -6.00
C LYS A 337 20.34 15.06 -5.26
N LEU A 338 19.73 14.82 -4.10
CA LEU A 338 19.90 13.56 -3.36
C LEU A 338 19.37 12.37 -4.17
N ILE A 339 18.21 12.53 -4.84
CA ILE A 339 17.67 11.51 -5.74
C ILE A 339 18.67 11.21 -6.87
N SER A 340 19.24 12.23 -7.53
CA SER A 340 20.21 12.02 -8.61
C SER A 340 21.46 11.26 -8.14
N LEU A 341 21.95 11.56 -6.94
CA LEU A 341 23.10 10.89 -6.34
C LEU A 341 22.78 9.44 -5.97
N MET A 342 21.61 9.17 -5.38
CA MET A 342 21.13 7.81 -5.15
C MET A 342 21.05 7.02 -6.45
N LEU A 343 20.44 7.58 -7.51
CA LEU A 343 20.34 6.91 -8.81
C LEU A 343 21.72 6.60 -9.37
N ASN A 344 22.69 7.52 -9.24
CA ASN A 344 24.07 7.27 -9.66
C ASN A 344 24.75 6.15 -8.85
N THR A 345 24.43 6.00 -7.56
CA THR A 345 24.93 4.82 -6.80
C THR A 345 24.39 3.51 -7.36
N LEU A 346 23.13 3.50 -7.84
CA LEU A 346 22.52 2.32 -8.47
C LEU A 346 23.06 2.06 -9.87
N ILE A 347 23.50 3.10 -10.60
CA ILE A 347 24.15 2.94 -11.91
C ILE A 347 25.42 2.10 -11.80
N GLY A 348 26.18 2.24 -10.71
CA GLY A 348 27.41 1.48 -10.49
C GLY A 348 27.23 -0.04 -10.53
N THR A 349 26.03 -0.54 -10.22
CA THR A 349 25.67 -1.96 -10.27
C THR A 349 24.81 -2.33 -11.48
N CYS A 350 24.44 -1.37 -12.34
CA CYS A 350 23.56 -1.60 -13.47
C CYS A 350 24.29 -2.29 -14.64
N THR A 351 23.75 -3.42 -15.08
CA THR A 351 24.28 -4.16 -16.25
C THR A 351 23.42 -4.00 -17.51
N ARG A 352 22.14 -3.62 -17.36
CA ARG A 352 21.12 -3.64 -18.41
C ARG A 352 20.58 -2.25 -18.75
N PHE A 353 21.42 -1.42 -19.34
CA PHE A 353 21.05 -0.04 -19.74
C PHE A 353 19.96 -0.01 -20.82
N ASP A 354 19.89 -1.05 -21.67
CA ASP A 354 18.80 -1.25 -22.63
C ASP A 354 17.42 -1.21 -21.98
N LYS A 355 17.30 -1.77 -20.77
CA LYS A 355 16.02 -1.82 -20.03
C LYS A 355 15.69 -0.49 -19.37
N ILE A 356 16.66 0.20 -18.78
CA ILE A 356 16.40 1.45 -18.05
C ILE A 356 16.08 2.61 -18.99
N GLU A 357 16.63 2.59 -20.21
CA GLU A 357 16.40 3.62 -21.23
C GLU A 357 15.16 3.36 -22.10
N ASN A 358 14.54 2.19 -21.96
CA ASN A 358 13.31 1.84 -22.67
C ASN A 358 12.12 2.62 -22.10
N GLU A 359 11.16 2.97 -22.94
CA GLU A 359 9.93 3.63 -22.49
C GLU A 359 8.95 2.66 -21.83
N ALA A 360 8.99 1.38 -22.22
CA ALA A 360 8.15 0.33 -21.67
C ALA A 360 8.58 -0.03 -20.24
N PHE A 361 7.61 -0.45 -19.44
CA PHE A 361 7.83 -0.90 -18.07
C PHE A 361 8.85 -2.06 -18.02
N PRO A 362 9.90 -1.98 -17.18
CA PRO A 362 10.95 -2.98 -17.21
C PRO A 362 10.47 -4.26 -16.50
N ARG A 363 10.40 -5.34 -17.29
CA ARG A 363 10.09 -6.70 -16.86
C ARG A 363 10.99 -7.72 -17.57
N ASN A 364 11.04 -8.95 -17.06
CA ASN A 364 11.60 -10.07 -17.81
C ASN A 364 10.52 -10.64 -18.74
N GLU A 365 10.73 -10.58 -20.05
CA GLU A 365 9.76 -11.12 -21.03
C GLU A 365 9.78 -12.65 -21.10
N LYS A 366 10.87 -13.28 -20.64
CA LYS A 366 11.05 -14.74 -20.71
C LYS A 366 10.52 -15.48 -19.49
N GLU A 367 10.18 -14.76 -18.42
CA GLU A 367 9.75 -15.31 -17.15
C GLU A 367 8.38 -14.76 -16.76
N SER A 368 7.65 -15.52 -15.96
CA SER A 368 6.40 -15.05 -15.38
C SER A 368 6.67 -13.81 -14.52
N PRO A 369 5.84 -12.75 -14.60
CA PRO A 369 5.96 -11.58 -13.74
C PRO A 369 6.05 -11.97 -12.27
N ARG A 370 7.03 -11.39 -11.57
CA ARG A 370 7.19 -11.50 -10.12
C ARG A 370 7.18 -10.09 -9.52
N PRO A 371 6.01 -9.54 -9.17
CA PRO A 371 5.94 -8.23 -8.52
C PRO A 371 6.73 -8.21 -7.22
N LEU A 372 7.33 -7.06 -6.93
CA LEU A 372 8.07 -6.82 -5.70
C LEU A 372 7.11 -6.66 -4.49
N PRO A 373 7.56 -6.89 -3.24
CA PRO A 373 6.74 -6.57 -2.06
C PRO A 373 6.23 -5.13 -2.07
N ASP A 374 7.08 -4.19 -2.47
CA ASP A 374 6.74 -2.78 -2.65
C ASP A 374 5.84 -2.50 -3.88
N ASP A 375 5.72 -3.42 -4.85
CA ASP A 375 4.68 -3.35 -5.89
C ASP A 375 3.30 -3.70 -5.30
N PHE A 376 3.21 -4.79 -4.53
CA PHE A 376 1.97 -5.20 -3.85
C PHE A 376 1.51 -4.14 -2.85
N ALA A 377 2.45 -3.53 -2.12
CA ALA A 377 2.16 -2.45 -1.18
C ALA A 377 1.48 -1.27 -1.89
N GLN A 378 1.92 -0.92 -3.10
CA GLN A 378 1.38 0.19 -3.87
C GLN A 378 0.10 -0.14 -4.64
N ARG A 379 -0.08 -1.41 -5.03
CA ARG A 379 -1.21 -1.86 -5.84
C ARG A 379 -2.55 -1.30 -5.34
N GLY A 380 -3.28 -0.64 -6.23
CA GLY A 380 -4.60 -0.06 -5.96
C GLY A 380 -4.59 1.41 -5.55
N LEU A 381 -3.44 2.00 -5.21
CA LEU A 381 -3.32 3.43 -4.92
C LEU A 381 -3.56 4.27 -6.19
N LEU A 382 -4.09 5.48 -5.99
CA LEU A 382 -4.46 6.41 -7.07
C LEU A 382 -3.31 6.67 -8.06
N TRP A 383 -2.07 6.74 -7.59
CA TRP A 383 -0.93 7.09 -8.43
C TRP A 383 -0.34 5.93 -9.24
N VAL A 384 -0.77 4.68 -8.98
CA VAL A 384 -0.27 3.50 -9.72
C VAL A 384 -1.29 2.87 -10.67
N GLU A 385 -2.46 3.50 -10.85
CA GLU A 385 -3.56 2.98 -11.68
C GLU A 385 -3.11 2.63 -13.12
N LYS A 386 -2.27 3.47 -13.73
CA LYS A 386 -1.72 3.27 -15.09
C LYS A 386 -0.22 2.99 -15.08
N TYR A 387 0.34 2.64 -13.93
CA TYR A 387 1.78 2.42 -13.78
C TYR A 387 2.18 0.99 -14.18
N TYR A 388 1.47 0.01 -13.65
CA TYR A 388 1.77 -1.41 -13.87
C TYR A 388 1.12 -1.94 -15.16
N PRO A 389 1.77 -2.88 -15.88
CA PRO A 389 1.11 -3.67 -16.91
C PRO A 389 -0.14 -4.39 -16.37
N ALA A 390 -1.18 -4.53 -17.21
CA ALA A 390 -2.46 -5.10 -16.79
C ALA A 390 -2.36 -6.54 -16.24
N ASP A 391 -1.38 -7.31 -16.71
CA ASP A 391 -1.11 -8.69 -16.28
C ASP A 391 -0.12 -8.80 -15.10
N TRP A 392 0.46 -7.68 -14.63
CA TRP A 392 1.60 -7.69 -13.69
C TRP A 392 1.32 -8.49 -12.42
N PHE A 393 0.13 -8.32 -11.83
CA PHE A 393 -0.27 -8.97 -10.58
C PHE A 393 -1.09 -10.25 -10.79
N THR A 394 -1.44 -10.61 -12.04
CA THR A 394 -2.35 -11.72 -12.33
C THR A 394 -1.72 -12.82 -13.16
N ALA A 395 -0.57 -12.56 -13.81
CA ALA A 395 0.09 -13.53 -14.67
C ALA A 395 0.69 -14.72 -13.90
N ALA A 396 1.17 -14.49 -12.68
CA ALA A 396 1.67 -15.55 -11.80
C ALA A 396 0.69 -15.80 -10.65
N LYS A 397 0.46 -17.09 -10.33
CA LYS A 397 -0.24 -17.49 -9.11
C LYS A 397 0.74 -17.44 -7.95
N ILE A 398 0.88 -16.27 -7.34
CA ILE A 398 1.73 -16.04 -6.17
C ILE A 398 0.86 -16.15 -4.93
N ASP A 399 1.21 -17.05 -4.02
CA ASP A 399 0.51 -17.20 -2.75
C ASP A 399 0.78 -16.01 -1.81
N ASP A 400 -0.12 -15.76 -0.86
CA ASP A 400 -0.04 -14.61 0.06
C ASP A 400 1.28 -14.58 0.85
N GLU A 401 1.77 -15.74 1.28
CA GLU A 401 3.03 -15.87 2.00
C GLU A 401 4.25 -15.53 1.13
N GLU A 402 4.17 -15.79 -0.18
CA GLU A 402 5.27 -15.53 -1.12
C GLU A 402 5.37 -14.04 -1.51
N LYS A 403 4.25 -13.28 -1.46
CA LYS A 403 4.20 -11.86 -1.89
C LYS A 403 5.21 -10.97 -1.19
N TYR A 404 5.44 -11.22 0.09
CA TYR A 404 6.32 -10.42 0.94
C TYR A 404 7.63 -11.15 1.25
N PHE A 405 7.87 -12.30 0.62
CA PHE A 405 9.11 -13.06 0.77
C PHE A 405 10.21 -12.52 -0.16
N GLU A 406 11.19 -11.84 0.44
CA GLU A 406 12.31 -11.21 -0.28
C GLU A 406 13.34 -12.21 -0.81
N LEU A 407 13.48 -12.28 -2.13
CA LEU A 407 14.56 -13.01 -2.81
C LEU A 407 15.74 -12.10 -3.17
N ALA A 408 16.93 -12.68 -3.31
CA ALA A 408 18.13 -11.92 -3.71
C ALA A 408 17.97 -11.23 -5.08
N SER A 409 17.30 -11.88 -6.05
CA SER A 409 17.05 -11.32 -7.39
C SER A 409 16.15 -10.09 -7.38
N MET A 410 15.24 -9.98 -6.40
CA MET A 410 14.32 -8.84 -6.28
C MET A 410 15.05 -7.53 -6.07
N MET A 411 16.24 -7.54 -5.45
CA MET A 411 17.03 -6.33 -5.26
C MET A 411 17.52 -5.76 -6.60
N GLU A 412 17.99 -6.61 -7.52
CA GLU A 412 18.43 -6.19 -8.85
C GLU A 412 17.26 -5.63 -9.67
N GLU A 413 16.11 -6.31 -9.63
CA GLU A 413 14.89 -5.85 -10.29
C GLU A 413 14.43 -4.48 -9.76
N ARG A 414 14.48 -4.30 -8.44
CA ARG A 414 14.12 -3.05 -7.77
C ARG A 414 15.07 -1.91 -8.14
N GLN A 415 16.38 -2.16 -8.18
CA GLN A 415 17.37 -1.18 -8.63
C GLN A 415 17.11 -0.76 -10.09
N GLY A 416 16.89 -1.74 -10.97
CA GLY A 416 16.53 -1.48 -12.36
C GLY A 416 15.25 -0.66 -12.50
N ARG A 417 14.24 -0.90 -11.65
CA ARG A 417 12.99 -0.13 -11.64
C ARG A 417 13.19 1.32 -11.20
N CYS A 418 14.00 1.56 -10.15
CA CYS A 418 14.36 2.90 -9.71
C CYS A 418 15.10 3.67 -10.82
N LEU A 419 16.07 3.04 -11.48
CA LEU A 419 16.81 3.64 -12.60
C LEU A 419 15.89 3.98 -13.78
N TRP A 420 14.99 3.07 -14.14
CA TRP A 420 13.98 3.32 -15.18
C TRP A 420 13.07 4.50 -14.81
N LEU A 421 12.53 4.54 -13.59
CA LEU A 421 11.72 5.69 -13.13
C LEU A 421 12.53 6.99 -13.15
N GLY A 422 13.79 6.96 -12.73
CA GLY A 422 14.71 8.09 -12.81
C GLY A 422 14.87 8.59 -14.26
N ASN A 423 15.03 7.68 -15.21
CA ASN A 423 15.11 8.02 -16.64
C ASN A 423 13.80 8.64 -17.15
N ARG A 424 12.64 8.11 -16.73
CA ARG A 424 11.32 8.69 -17.07
C ARG A 424 11.13 10.08 -16.49
N LEU A 425 11.56 10.33 -15.24
CA LEU A 425 11.57 11.66 -14.63
C LEU A 425 12.53 12.63 -15.33
N ALA A 426 13.63 12.13 -15.89
CA ALA A 426 14.61 12.92 -16.63
C ALA A 426 14.16 13.30 -18.06
N SER A 427 13.10 12.67 -18.59
CA SER A 427 12.65 12.85 -19.98
C SER A 427 12.28 14.30 -20.33
N SER A 428 11.74 15.07 -19.39
CA SER A 428 11.41 16.49 -19.59
C SER A 428 12.59 17.44 -19.32
N SER A 429 13.68 16.93 -18.72
CA SER A 429 14.78 17.75 -18.18
C SER A 429 14.36 18.86 -17.21
N ALA A 430 13.13 18.79 -16.67
CA ALA A 430 12.59 19.81 -15.79
C ALA A 430 13.17 19.72 -14.37
N TRP A 431 13.45 18.50 -13.91
CA TRP A 431 13.89 18.19 -12.55
C TRP A 431 15.19 17.40 -12.51
N LEU A 432 15.17 16.21 -13.12
CA LEU A 432 16.34 15.38 -13.36
C LEU A 432 16.79 15.49 -14.81
N THR A 433 18.06 15.21 -15.06
CA THR A 433 18.63 15.01 -16.39
C THR A 433 19.36 13.68 -16.40
N TYR A 434 19.46 13.05 -17.58
CA TYR A 434 20.18 11.80 -17.75
C TYR A 434 21.02 11.86 -19.03
N ASP A 435 22.34 11.80 -18.87
CA ASP A 435 23.27 11.68 -19.98
C ASP A 435 23.40 10.20 -20.38
N LYS A 436 22.94 9.84 -21.57
CA LYS A 436 23.01 8.47 -22.10
C LYS A 436 24.44 8.03 -22.45
N THR A 437 25.31 8.97 -22.78
CA THR A 437 26.71 8.71 -23.15
C THR A 437 27.52 8.43 -21.90
N LEU A 438 27.39 9.30 -20.90
CA LEU A 438 28.08 9.15 -19.60
C LEU A 438 27.36 8.18 -18.67
N ARG A 439 26.11 7.83 -18.97
CA ARG A 439 25.21 7.05 -18.11
C ARG A 439 25.20 7.64 -16.71
N GLN A 440 24.84 8.91 -16.63
CA GLN A 440 24.87 9.65 -15.36
C GLN A 440 23.62 10.50 -15.22
N PHE A 441 23.01 10.42 -14.03
CA PHE A 441 21.95 11.32 -13.63
C PHE A 441 22.53 12.63 -13.10
N SER A 442 21.84 13.71 -13.42
CA SER A 442 22.08 15.04 -12.90
C SER A 442 20.74 15.72 -12.62
N VAL A 443 20.79 16.99 -12.25
CA VAL A 443 19.60 17.80 -11.96
C VAL A 443 19.52 18.98 -12.92
N ALA A 444 18.32 19.50 -13.14
CA ALA A 444 18.16 20.78 -13.81
C ALA A 444 18.92 21.88 -13.03
N PRO A 445 19.48 22.91 -13.69
CA PRO A 445 20.34 23.90 -13.04
C PRO A 445 19.73 24.58 -11.80
N ARG A 446 18.41 24.78 -11.79
CA ARG A 446 17.69 25.38 -10.64
C ARG A 446 17.69 24.53 -9.37
N TYR A 447 17.97 23.24 -9.48
CA TYR A 447 18.04 22.28 -8.39
C TYR A 447 19.48 21.82 -8.11
N ALA A 448 20.46 22.39 -8.81
CA ALA A 448 21.87 22.15 -8.55
C ALA A 448 22.25 22.83 -7.23
N ILE A 449 22.38 22.01 -6.18
CA ILE A 449 22.84 22.42 -4.87
C ILE A 449 24.03 21.56 -4.46
N GLU A 450 24.96 22.13 -3.71
CA GLU A 450 26.05 21.38 -3.09
C GLU A 450 25.53 20.64 -1.86
N ILE A 451 25.84 19.35 -1.76
CA ILE A 451 25.56 18.54 -0.58
C ILE A 451 26.84 18.45 0.22
N ALA A 452 26.85 18.99 1.44
CA ALA A 452 27.99 18.92 2.33
C ALA A 452 28.30 17.46 2.71
N ASN A 453 29.58 17.12 2.85
CA ASN A 453 30.06 15.82 3.33
C ASN A 453 29.67 14.60 2.46
N LEU A 454 29.63 14.77 1.13
CA LEU A 454 29.47 13.61 0.23
C LEU A 454 30.63 12.61 0.42
N PRO A 455 30.36 11.29 0.48
CA PRO A 455 31.39 10.26 0.37
C PRO A 455 32.29 10.53 -0.84
N THR A 456 33.62 10.46 -0.63
CA THR A 456 34.64 10.81 -1.63
C THR A 456 34.46 10.08 -2.97
N ASP A 457 33.89 8.87 -2.94
CA ASP A 457 33.70 8.01 -4.12
C ASP A 457 32.52 8.44 -5.02
N LEU A 458 31.66 9.37 -4.56
CA LEU A 458 30.55 9.92 -5.36
C LEU A 458 30.97 11.09 -6.26
N TYR A 459 32.19 11.62 -6.08
CA TYR A 459 32.80 12.63 -6.96
C TYR A 459 33.44 11.96 -8.19
N THR A 460 32.67 11.31 -9.03
CA THR A 460 33.14 10.86 -10.35
C THR A 460 32.22 11.40 -11.44
N GLY A 461 32.45 12.66 -11.83
CA GLY A 461 31.74 13.30 -12.95
C GLY A 461 31.67 14.83 -12.83
N SER A 462 32.66 15.50 -13.41
CA SER A 462 32.76 16.92 -13.79
C SER A 462 31.84 17.96 -13.11
N ASP A 463 32.30 18.50 -11.98
CA ASP A 463 31.96 19.88 -11.55
C ASP A 463 33.26 20.69 -11.31
N ALA A 464 34.31 20.43 -12.09
CA ALA A 464 35.50 21.28 -12.11
C ALA A 464 35.30 22.41 -13.13
N PRO A 465 35.41 23.70 -12.74
CA PRO A 465 35.44 24.80 -13.71
C PRO A 465 36.66 24.63 -14.60
N ILE A 466 36.44 24.64 -15.91
CA ILE A 466 37.52 24.69 -16.91
C ILE A 466 38.29 26.00 -16.69
N GLN A 467 39.50 25.91 -16.13
CA GLN A 467 40.45 27.01 -16.19
C GLN A 467 41.03 27.08 -17.61
N PRO A 468 41.08 28.26 -18.24
CA PRO A 468 41.65 28.40 -19.57
C PRO A 468 43.18 28.23 -19.52
N ASP A 469 43.64 27.48 -20.52
CA ASP A 469 45.00 27.06 -20.80
C ASP A 469 45.99 28.24 -20.81
N GLY A 470 46.91 28.24 -19.86
CA GLY A 470 48.03 29.18 -19.76
C GLY A 470 49.28 28.57 -20.34
N GLY A 471 49.43 28.65 -21.66
CA GLY A 471 50.62 28.18 -22.36
C GLY A 471 51.89 28.91 -21.89
N VAL A 472 52.89 28.14 -21.45
CA VAL A 472 54.28 28.60 -21.38
C VAL A 472 55.15 27.59 -22.12
N ALA A 473 55.69 28.05 -23.24
CA ALA A 473 56.62 27.32 -24.07
C ALA A 473 58.01 27.24 -23.42
N ARG A 474 58.54 26.01 -23.44
CA ARG A 474 59.95 25.58 -23.60
C ARG A 474 61.07 26.53 -23.18
N ASN A 475 61.99 26.00 -22.37
CA ASN A 475 63.40 25.95 -22.76
C ASN A 475 64.05 24.66 -22.25
N GLY A 476 64.65 23.92 -23.17
CA GLY A 476 65.51 22.78 -22.87
C GLY A 476 66.94 23.23 -22.63
N ALA A 477 67.63 22.52 -21.75
CA ALA A 477 69.08 22.39 -21.73
C ALA A 477 69.43 21.05 -21.08
N ASP A 478 70.01 20.16 -21.88
CA ASP A 478 70.85 19.05 -21.43
C ASP A 478 71.95 19.57 -20.51
N VAL A 479 72.27 18.85 -19.41
CA VAL A 479 73.64 18.40 -19.06
C VAL A 479 73.54 17.19 -18.09
N ASP A 480 73.89 16.04 -18.64
CA ASP A 480 74.83 14.98 -18.20
C ASP A 480 75.17 14.68 -16.71
N MET A 481 75.34 13.36 -16.51
CA MET A 481 75.85 12.52 -15.40
C MET A 481 76.68 13.12 -14.25
N ARG A 482 76.45 12.63 -13.01
CA ARG A 482 77.30 11.63 -12.30
C ARG A 482 76.90 11.41 -10.82
N ASP A 483 76.93 10.13 -10.43
CA ASP A 483 77.26 9.50 -9.14
C ASP A 483 76.99 10.22 -7.80
N ALA A 484 76.11 9.61 -6.99
CA ALA A 484 76.39 9.10 -5.63
C ALA A 484 75.21 8.26 -5.11
#